data_AF-A0A7V2P2Y7-F1
#
_entry.id   AF-A0A7V2P2Y7-F1
#
_cell.length_a   1.000
_cell.length_b   1.000
_cell.length_c   1.000
_cell.angle_alpha   90.00
_cell.angle_beta   90.00
_cell.angle_gamma   90.00
#
_symmetry.space_group_name_H-M   'P 1'
#
loop_
_entity.id
_entity.type
_entity.pdbx_description
1 polymer ?
#
loop_
_entity_poly.entity_id
_entity_poly.type
_entity_poly.pdbx_seq_one_letter_code
_entity_poly.pdbx_strand_id
1 'polypeptide(L)'
;MHISEYQKWLEEWDRARGWDRVLPSHTLVHALEEMGEVARLVLQLEGYKPAEDEAKVKAALAEELSDLFVFLFKLAYQCGIDVEAALQAGQVKADQRYSVEDGAPELARYLEAQERMRARLMGDKT
;
A
#
# COMPACT_ATOMS: atom_id res chain seq x y z
N MET A 1 17.22 0.62 -10.33
CA MET A 1 17.25 1.44 -9.11
C MET A 1 16.89 0.53 -7.96
N HIS A 2 17.77 0.43 -6.99
CA HIS A 2 17.52 -0.23 -5.71
C HIS A 2 16.62 0.64 -4.82
N ILE A 3 15.98 0.03 -3.83
CA ILE A 3 15.08 0.75 -2.91
C ILE A 3 15.89 1.79 -2.10
N SER A 4 17.08 1.41 -1.64
CA SER A 4 18.01 2.31 -0.95
C SER A 4 18.47 3.48 -1.82
N GLU A 5 18.71 3.25 -3.12
CA GLU A 5 19.08 4.31 -4.07
C GLU A 5 17.97 5.35 -4.24
N TYR A 6 16.71 4.89 -4.36
CA TYR A 6 15.56 5.80 -4.44
C TYR A 6 15.37 6.60 -3.15
N GLN A 7 15.43 5.93 -2.00
CA GLN A 7 15.28 6.58 -0.70
C GLN A 7 16.33 7.68 -0.50
N LYS A 8 17.59 7.40 -0.87
CA LYS A 8 18.67 8.38 -0.78
C LYS A 8 18.48 9.55 -1.74
N TRP A 9 18.09 9.27 -2.99
CA TRP A 9 17.78 10.32 -3.96
C TRP A 9 16.66 11.24 -3.45
N LEU A 10 15.60 10.66 -2.88
CA LEU A 10 14.47 11.40 -2.33
C LEU A 10 14.92 12.29 -1.16
N GLU A 11 15.71 11.76 -0.24
CA GLU A 11 16.24 12.53 0.88
C GLU A 11 17.07 13.74 0.40
N GLU A 12 17.98 13.52 -0.55
CA GLU A 12 18.81 14.60 -1.12
C GLU A 12 17.94 15.66 -1.83
N TRP A 13 16.95 15.20 -2.60
CA TRP A 13 16.02 16.06 -3.34
C TRP A 13 15.12 16.89 -2.40
N ASP A 14 14.67 16.30 -1.29
CA ASP A 14 13.82 16.93 -0.29
C ASP A 14 14.61 17.94 0.57
N ARG A 15 15.81 17.58 1.01
CA ARG A 15 16.75 18.47 1.73
C ARG A 15 17.16 19.68 0.90
N ALA A 16 17.38 19.51 -0.40
CA ALA A 16 17.70 20.63 -1.30
C ALA A 16 16.60 21.70 -1.34
N ARG A 17 15.36 21.37 -0.95
CA ARG A 17 14.21 22.27 -0.86
C ARG A 17 13.92 22.74 0.57
N GLY A 18 14.68 22.27 1.56
CA GLY A 18 14.45 22.54 2.98
C GLY A 18 13.17 21.89 3.53
N TRP A 19 12.63 20.91 2.81
CA TRP A 19 11.40 20.20 3.19
C TRP A 19 11.65 19.10 4.22
N ASP A 20 12.91 18.83 4.54
CA ASP A 20 13.34 17.92 5.60
C ASP A 20 12.95 18.45 6.99
N ARG A 21 12.63 19.74 7.07
CA ARG A 21 12.11 20.43 8.25
C ARG A 21 10.62 20.19 8.49
N VAL A 22 9.89 19.60 7.55
CA VAL A 22 8.50 19.18 7.75
C VAL A 22 8.47 18.11 8.85
N LEU A 23 7.53 18.23 9.79
CA LEU A 23 7.44 17.27 10.89
C LEU A 23 7.02 15.87 10.38
N PRO A 24 7.56 14.78 10.95
CA PRO A 24 7.14 13.42 10.59
C PRO A 24 5.64 13.19 10.73
N SER A 25 4.99 13.85 11.70
CA SER A 25 3.53 13.81 11.86
C SER A 25 2.77 14.38 10.66
N HIS A 26 3.27 15.45 10.03
CA HIS A 26 2.65 16.02 8.84
C HIS A 26 2.92 15.16 7.60
N THR A 27 4.12 14.61 7.47
CA THR A 27 4.42 13.62 6.43
C THR A 27 3.52 12.39 6.54
N LEU A 28 3.23 11.92 7.76
CA LEU A 28 2.27 10.84 7.99
C LEU A 28 0.84 11.24 7.57
N VAL A 29 0.41 12.48 7.86
CA VAL A 29 -0.90 12.96 7.40
C VAL A 29 -0.96 12.98 5.87
N HIS A 30 0.07 13.48 5.17
CA HIS A 30 0.09 13.45 3.71
C HIS A 30 0.07 12.02 3.16
N ALA A 31 0.80 11.08 3.76
CA ALA A 31 0.70 9.67 3.38
C ALA A 31 -0.73 9.11 3.56
N LEU A 32 -1.48 9.56 4.57
CA LEU A 32 -2.87 9.17 4.77
C LEU A 32 -3.81 9.80 3.73
N GLU A 33 -3.54 11.03 3.29
CA GLU A 33 -4.27 11.69 2.20
C GLU A 33 -4.10 10.90 0.90
N GLU A 34 -2.87 10.57 0.51
CA GLU A 34 -2.61 9.75 -0.70
C GLU A 34 -3.15 8.32 -0.57
N MET A 35 -3.12 7.74 0.63
CA MET A 35 -3.77 6.44 0.86
C MET A 35 -5.29 6.53 0.63
N GLY A 36 -5.92 7.66 0.93
CA GLY A 36 -7.33 7.92 0.64
C GLY A 36 -7.63 8.00 -0.85
N GLU A 37 -6.76 8.65 -1.62
CA GLU A 37 -6.78 8.70 -3.08
C GLU A 37 -6.70 7.28 -3.68
N VAL A 38 -5.69 6.51 -3.25
CA VAL A 38 -5.50 5.10 -3.62
C VAL A 38 -6.75 4.28 -3.30
N ALA A 39 -7.30 4.41 -2.08
CA ALA A 39 -8.50 3.68 -1.67
C ALA A 39 -9.70 4.01 -2.57
N ARG A 40 -9.89 5.28 -2.93
CA ARG A 40 -10.97 5.70 -3.85
C ARG A 40 -10.82 5.03 -5.22
N LEU A 41 -9.61 4.97 -5.76
CA LEU A 41 -9.33 4.36 -7.07
C LEU A 41 -9.47 2.83 -7.05
N VAL A 42 -9.06 2.16 -5.98
CA VAL A 42 -9.29 0.71 -5.80
C VAL A 42 -10.79 0.41 -5.79
N LEU A 43 -11.58 1.18 -5.05
CA LEU A 43 -13.05 1.03 -5.05
C LEU A 43 -13.68 1.27 -6.43
N GLN A 44 -13.06 2.11 -7.27
CA GLN A 44 -13.47 2.30 -8.65
C GLN A 44 -13.13 1.09 -9.53
N LEU A 45 -11.92 0.53 -9.39
CA LEU A 45 -11.51 -0.69 -10.10
C LEU A 45 -12.37 -1.90 -9.76
N GLU A 46 -12.78 -2.02 -8.49
CA GLU A 46 -13.65 -3.11 -8.02
C GLU A 46 -15.13 -2.90 -8.38
N GLY A 47 -15.48 -1.79 -9.02
CA GLY A 47 -16.85 -1.47 -9.44
C GLY A 47 -17.79 -1.06 -8.29
N TYR A 48 -17.27 -0.87 -7.07
CA TYR A 48 -18.05 -0.34 -5.95
C TYR A 48 -18.35 1.15 -6.13
N LYS A 49 -17.41 1.92 -6.68
CA LYS A 49 -17.59 3.32 -7.10
C LYS A 49 -17.65 3.41 -8.62
N PRO A 50 -18.42 4.37 -9.17
CA PRO A 50 -18.49 4.55 -10.62
C PRO A 50 -17.13 4.97 -11.19
N ALA A 51 -16.81 4.44 -12.36
CA ALA A 51 -15.65 4.77 -13.15
C ALA A 51 -16.06 4.84 -14.63
N GLU A 52 -15.51 5.82 -15.37
CA GLU A 52 -15.79 5.98 -16.80
C GLU A 52 -14.92 5.07 -17.67
N ASP A 53 -13.68 4.82 -17.24
CA ASP A 53 -12.67 4.10 -18.02
C ASP A 53 -11.64 3.44 -17.08
N GLU A 54 -11.56 2.11 -17.12
CA GLU A 54 -10.64 1.32 -16.31
C GLU A 54 -9.17 1.66 -16.58
N ALA A 55 -8.81 1.96 -17.83
CA ALA A 55 -7.43 2.31 -18.17
C ALA A 55 -7.00 3.63 -17.53
N LYS A 56 -7.91 4.61 -17.47
CA LYS A 56 -7.68 5.88 -16.78
C LYS A 56 -7.58 5.69 -15.27
N VAL A 57 -8.44 4.85 -14.68
CA VAL A 57 -8.36 4.52 -13.24
C VAL A 57 -7.03 3.84 -12.90
N LYS A 58 -6.56 2.91 -13.73
CA LYS A 58 -5.25 2.26 -13.54
C LYS A 58 -4.08 3.24 -13.65
N ALA A 59 -4.14 4.16 -14.61
CA ALA A 59 -3.11 5.20 -14.75
C ALA A 59 -3.07 6.13 -13.53
N ALA A 60 -4.23 6.61 -13.08
CA ALA A 60 -4.35 7.40 -11.85
C ALA A 60 -3.87 6.60 -10.63
N LEU A 61 -4.22 5.32 -10.52
CA LEU A 61 -3.78 4.49 -9.40
C LEU A 61 -2.25 4.34 -9.35
N ALA A 62 -1.59 4.27 -10.50
CA ALA A 62 -0.14 4.24 -10.56
C ALA A 62 0.49 5.56 -10.06
N GLU A 63 -0.14 6.70 -10.36
CA GLU A 63 0.26 8.03 -9.88
C GLU A 63 0.09 8.15 -8.36
N GLU A 64 -1.11 7.86 -7.84
CA GLU A 64 -1.38 7.96 -6.40
C GLU A 64 -0.57 6.96 -5.56
N LEU A 65 -0.28 5.76 -6.09
CA LEU A 65 0.66 4.83 -5.44
C LEU A 65 2.06 5.42 -5.39
N SER A 66 2.51 6.09 -6.45
CA SER A 66 3.81 6.77 -6.47
C SER A 66 3.87 7.87 -5.41
N ASP A 67 2.83 8.70 -5.30
CA ASP A 67 2.76 9.79 -4.33
C ASP A 67 2.72 9.27 -2.89
N LEU A 68 1.94 8.22 -2.63
CA LEU A 68 1.96 7.50 -1.36
C LEU A 68 3.37 6.99 -1.03
N PHE A 69 4.06 6.35 -1.98
CA PHE A 69 5.41 5.84 -1.76
C PHE A 69 6.39 6.97 -1.43
N VAL A 70 6.31 8.12 -2.10
CA VAL A 70 7.14 9.30 -1.79
C VAL A 70 7.01 9.67 -0.30
N PHE A 71 5.78 9.78 0.23
CA PHE A 71 5.60 10.11 1.64
C PHE A 71 6.03 9.00 2.59
N LEU A 72 5.88 7.73 2.22
CA LEU A 72 6.38 6.61 3.03
C LEU A 72 7.92 6.58 3.08
N PHE A 73 8.60 6.78 1.96
CA PHE A 73 10.07 6.91 1.92
C PHE A 73 10.54 8.14 2.70
N LYS A 74 9.81 9.25 2.60
CA LYS A 74 10.08 10.45 3.37
C LYS A 74 10.00 10.20 4.87
N LEU A 75 8.91 9.59 5.31
CA LEU A 75 8.71 9.22 6.70
C LEU A 75 9.82 8.29 7.20
N ALA A 76 10.23 7.32 6.38
CA ALA A 76 11.30 6.40 6.71
C ALA A 76 12.64 7.12 6.95
N TYR A 77 13.09 8.00 6.04
CA TYR A 77 14.36 8.70 6.26
C TYR A 77 14.28 9.69 7.43
N GLN A 78 13.12 10.35 7.63
CA GLN A 78 12.92 11.24 8.79
C GLN A 78 13.02 10.48 10.12
N CYS A 79 12.69 9.20 10.13
CA CYS A 79 12.80 8.32 11.28
C CYS A 79 14.11 7.49 11.32
N GLY A 80 15.04 7.71 10.37
CA GLY A 80 16.31 6.96 10.31
C GLY A 80 16.13 5.47 9.97
N ILE A 81 15.11 5.13 9.20
CA ILE A 81 14.80 3.75 8.79
C ILE A 81 15.33 3.50 7.38
N ASP A 82 16.16 2.47 7.22
CA ASP A 82 16.52 1.92 5.92
C ASP A 82 15.39 0.99 5.43
N VAL A 83 14.69 1.41 4.36
CA VAL A 83 13.53 0.68 3.86
C VAL A 83 13.94 -0.65 3.23
N GLU A 84 15.07 -0.72 2.52
CA GLU A 84 15.51 -1.94 1.86
C GLU A 84 15.88 -3.01 2.90
N ALA A 85 16.62 -2.62 3.94
CA ALA A 85 16.95 -3.51 5.06
C ALA A 85 15.69 -3.94 5.84
N ALA A 86 14.74 -3.03 6.08
CA ALA A 86 13.48 -3.35 6.75
C ALA A 86 12.63 -4.35 5.96
N LEU A 87 12.56 -4.20 4.63
CA LEU A 87 11.85 -5.12 3.75
C LEU A 87 12.54 -6.49 3.68
N GLN A 88 13.87 -6.55 3.61
CA GLN A 88 14.62 -7.81 3.66
C GLN A 88 14.37 -8.57 4.97
N ALA A 89 14.40 -7.89 6.11
CA ALA A 89 14.07 -8.50 7.40
C ALA A 89 12.61 -8.98 7.46
N GLY A 90 11.68 -8.18 6.91
CA GLY A 90 10.27 -8.53 6.78
C GLY A 90 10.03 -9.76 5.91
N GLN A 91 10.77 -9.89 4.80
CA GLN A 91 10.71 -11.04 3.90
C GLN A 91 11.12 -12.33 4.61
N VAL A 92 12.27 -12.34 5.30
CA VAL A 92 12.73 -13.51 6.08
C VAL A 92 11.69 -13.92 7.12
N LYS A 93 11.09 -12.93 7.81
CA LYS A 93 10.02 -13.18 8.78
C LYS A 93 8.75 -13.75 8.13
N ALA A 94 8.40 -13.31 6.93
CA ALA A 94 7.25 -13.81 6.18
C ALA A 94 7.46 -15.26 5.74
N ASP A 95 8.62 -15.58 5.18
CA ASP A 95 8.99 -16.94 4.73
C ASP A 95 8.99 -17.95 5.89
N GLN A 96 9.36 -17.52 7.10
CA GLN A 96 9.33 -18.36 8.29
C GLN A 96 7.92 -18.56 8.86
N ARG A 97 7.02 -17.59 8.64
CA ARG A 97 5.69 -17.56 9.27
C ARG A 97 4.61 -18.19 8.40
N TYR A 98 4.72 -18.07 7.09
CA TYR A 98 3.70 -18.51 6.14
C TYR A 98 4.31 -19.53 5.18
N SER A 99 4.07 -20.82 5.46
CA SER A 99 4.53 -21.89 4.58
C SER A 99 3.69 -21.94 3.30
N VAL A 100 4.25 -22.50 2.22
CA VAL A 100 3.52 -22.72 0.97
C VAL A 100 2.38 -23.73 1.22
N GLU A 101 2.61 -24.71 2.07
CA GLU A 101 1.64 -25.73 2.46
C GLU A 101 0.42 -25.13 3.18
N ASP A 102 0.60 -24.05 3.94
CA ASP A 102 -0.48 -23.37 4.68
C ASP A 102 -1.27 -22.38 3.82
N GLY A 103 -0.65 -21.81 2.77
CA GLY A 103 -1.24 -20.75 1.97
C GLY A 103 -2.49 -21.15 1.18
N ALA A 104 -2.46 -22.29 0.49
CA ALA A 104 -3.61 -22.76 -0.29
C ALA A 104 -4.84 -23.09 0.58
N PRO A 105 -4.71 -23.82 1.72
CA PRO A 105 -5.80 -23.99 2.67
C PRO A 105 -6.34 -22.68 3.25
N GLU A 106 -5.49 -21.69 3.50
CA GLU A 106 -5.93 -20.38 3.99
C GLU A 106 -6.79 -19.63 2.97
N LEU A 107 -6.37 -19.63 1.70
CA LEU A 107 -7.17 -19.05 0.62
C LEU A 107 -8.51 -19.78 0.46
N ALA A 108 -8.53 -21.11 0.54
CA ALA A 108 -9.78 -21.88 0.47
C ALA A 108 -10.75 -21.47 1.59
N ARG A 109 -10.26 -21.35 2.84
CA ARG A 109 -11.07 -20.87 3.98
C ARG A 109 -11.60 -19.45 3.76
N TYR A 110 -10.78 -18.56 3.20
CA TYR A 110 -11.20 -17.20 2.86
C TYR A 110 -12.33 -17.20 1.83
N LEU A 111 -12.19 -17.97 0.74
CA LEU A 111 -13.19 -18.04 -0.32
C LEU A 111 -14.52 -18.63 0.19
N GLU A 112 -14.49 -19.71 0.96
CA GLU A 112 -15.68 -20.27 1.59
C GLU A 112 -16.36 -19.25 2.52
N ALA A 113 -15.58 -18.42 3.23
CA ALA A 113 -16.13 -17.36 4.07
C ALA A 113 -16.82 -16.27 3.23
N GLN A 114 -16.26 -15.90 2.07
CA GLN A 114 -16.89 -14.96 1.15
C GLN A 114 -18.20 -15.52 0.56
N GLU A 115 -18.26 -16.80 0.22
CA GLU A 115 -19.49 -17.45 -0.24
C GLU A 115 -20.59 -17.43 0.82
N ARG A 116 -20.25 -17.77 2.07
CA ARG A 116 -21.19 -17.66 3.20
C ARG A 116 -21.66 -16.23 3.41
N MET A 117 -20.75 -15.26 3.34
CA MET A 117 -21.10 -13.84 3.48
C MET A 117 -22.01 -13.37 2.36
N ARG A 118 -21.75 -13.80 1.12
CA ARG A 118 -22.61 -13.52 -0.03
C ARG A 118 -24.00 -14.09 0.16
N ALA A 119 -24.14 -15.36 0.54
CA ALA A 119 -25.45 -15.98 0.81
C ALA A 119 -26.23 -15.18 1.88
N ARG A 120 -25.55 -14.79 2.96
CA ARG A 120 -26.13 -13.94 4.01
C ARG A 120 -26.58 -12.58 3.48
N LEU A 121 -25.77 -11.91 2.64
CA LEU A 121 -26.12 -10.61 2.04
C LEU A 121 -27.32 -10.72 1.09
N MET A 122 -27.49 -11.85 0.42
CA MET A 122 -28.63 -12.13 -0.46
C MET A 122 -29.90 -12.55 0.29
N GLY A 123 -29.83 -12.67 1.63
CA GLY A 123 -30.98 -13.00 2.47
C GLY A 123 -31.26 -14.50 2.59
N ASP A 124 -30.34 -15.35 2.15
CA ASP A 124 -30.47 -16.79 2.34
C ASP A 124 -30.32 -17.11 3.83
N LYS A 125 -31.31 -17.82 4.40
CA LYS A 125 -31.20 -18.36 5.76
C LYS A 125 -30.20 -19.50 5.73
N THR A 126 -28.97 -19.24 6.20
CA THR A 126 -27.99 -20.27 6.61
C THR A 126 -28.59 -21.22 7.64
#